data_AF-A0A529LX33-F1
#
_entry.id   AF-A0A529LX33-F1
#
_cell.length_a   1.000
_cell.length_b   1.000
_cell.length_c   1.000
_cell.angle_alpha   90.00
_cell.angle_beta   90.00
_cell.angle_gamma   90.00
#
_symmetry.space_group_name_H-M   'P 1'
#
loop_
_entity.id
_entity.type
_entity.pdbx_description
1 polymer ?
#
loop_
_entity_poly.entity_id
_entity_poly.type
_entity_poly.pdbx_seq_one_letter_code
_entity_poly.pdbx_strand_id
1 'polypeptide(L)'
;VFTRQRFPMDWASAQNNLGSIYQTLGQRARDAAKLEQSASAFRATRQVYVRRKFPRDWAMSHYNLGNTLQLLGGVTDKPEHYGEAIAAYRDALREYNRETNPRQWALAQAGLGSTLHWLSMSNADSRTLLESIAARRAALEVLTVDAAPVDWANAQNGIGMSLLNLGNLERTGKYLGDAEAAFTATLKVFSREGLPMQWAFAQNNLGDVSWNRASYGGGKAEYQKAIEFFENAKQGFTEAGYTIPIPLTDQKIDLVKKQMAKK
;
A
#
# COMPACT_ATOMS: atom_id res chain seq x y z
N VAL A 1 -28.43 24.22 -10.18
CA VAL A 1 -27.20 23.73 -10.86
C VAL A 1 -26.06 24.67 -10.54
N PHE A 2 -25.02 24.21 -9.83
CA PHE A 2 -23.81 25.00 -9.58
C PHE A 2 -22.93 25.01 -10.83
N THR A 3 -22.55 26.19 -11.32
CA THR A 3 -21.64 26.33 -12.48
C THR A 3 -20.34 26.99 -12.05
N ARG A 4 -19.23 26.68 -12.73
CA ARG A 4 -17.91 27.25 -12.43
C ARG A 4 -17.91 28.78 -12.40
N GLN A 5 -18.67 29.44 -13.28
CA GLN A 5 -18.70 30.90 -13.38
C GLN A 5 -19.49 31.57 -12.25
N ARG A 6 -20.63 30.98 -11.86
CA ARG A 6 -21.56 31.60 -10.90
C ARG A 6 -21.25 31.20 -9.45
N PHE A 7 -20.76 29.98 -9.25
CA PHE A 7 -20.49 29.38 -7.95
C PHE A 7 -19.19 28.55 -8.00
N PRO A 8 -18.03 29.17 -8.19
CA PRO A 8 -16.77 28.46 -8.42
C PRO A 8 -16.43 27.49 -7.28
N MET A 9 -16.58 27.91 -6.02
CA MET A 9 -16.28 27.07 -4.85
C MET A 9 -17.24 25.89 -4.72
N ASP A 10 -18.56 26.13 -4.81
CA ASP A 10 -19.56 25.06 -4.73
C ASP A 10 -19.40 24.07 -5.89
N TRP A 11 -19.08 24.56 -7.09
CA TRP A 11 -18.79 23.71 -8.24
C TRP A 11 -17.54 22.85 -8.00
N ALA A 12 -16.45 23.42 -7.47
CA ALA A 12 -15.23 22.66 -7.18
C ALA A 12 -15.44 21.63 -6.06
N SER A 13 -16.22 21.98 -5.04
CA SER A 13 -16.62 21.04 -3.99
C SER A 13 -17.47 19.90 -4.56
N ALA A 14 -18.41 20.21 -5.46
CA ALA A 14 -19.21 19.19 -6.15
C ALA A 14 -18.33 18.26 -7.01
N GLN A 15 -17.33 18.80 -7.71
CA GLN A 15 -16.36 17.99 -8.46
C GLN A 15 -15.54 17.08 -7.53
N ASN A 16 -15.08 17.59 -6.39
CA ASN A 16 -14.36 16.78 -5.41
C ASN A 16 -15.22 15.62 -4.89
N ASN A 17 -16.48 15.90 -4.53
CA ASN A 17 -17.42 14.86 -4.06
C ASN A 17 -17.74 13.83 -5.15
N LEU A 18 -17.94 14.27 -6.38
CA LEU A 18 -18.14 13.39 -7.54
C LEU A 18 -16.92 12.49 -7.75
N GLY A 19 -15.71 13.05 -7.62
CA GLY A 19 -14.46 12.32 -7.67
C GLY A 19 -14.40 11.20 -6.62
N SER A 20 -14.76 11.49 -5.38
CA SER A 20 -14.80 10.49 -4.30
C SER A 20 -15.83 9.38 -4.56
N ILE A 21 -17.03 9.73 -5.04
CA ILE A 21 -18.06 8.74 -5.38
C ILE A 21 -17.56 7.79 -6.47
N TYR A 22 -16.99 8.34 -7.55
CA TYR A 22 -16.45 7.52 -8.63
C TYR A 22 -15.26 6.67 -8.20
N GLN A 23 -14.42 7.18 -7.29
CA GLN A 23 -13.31 6.40 -6.72
C GLN A 23 -13.85 5.16 -5.99
N THR A 24 -14.83 5.35 -5.10
CA THR A 24 -15.42 4.24 -4.33
C THR A 24 -16.09 3.21 -5.24
N LEU A 25 -16.86 3.67 -6.24
CA LEU A 25 -17.49 2.77 -7.22
C LEU A 25 -16.43 2.01 -8.04
N GLY A 26 -15.42 2.72 -8.53
CA GLY A 26 -14.32 2.13 -9.31
C GLY A 26 -13.51 1.11 -8.50
N GLN A 27 -13.21 1.40 -7.25
CA GLN A 27 -12.51 0.46 -6.36
C GLN A 27 -13.34 -0.80 -6.10
N ARG A 28 -14.64 -0.65 -5.78
CA ARG A 28 -15.52 -1.79 -5.46
C ARG A 28 -15.76 -2.69 -6.66
N ALA A 29 -15.93 -2.11 -7.85
CA ALA A 29 -16.18 -2.84 -9.08
C ALA A 29 -14.91 -3.23 -9.85
N ARG A 30 -13.72 -2.78 -9.39
CA ARG A 30 -12.47 -2.78 -10.17
C ARG A 30 -12.68 -2.22 -11.59
N ASP A 31 -13.39 -1.10 -11.67
CA ASP A 31 -13.79 -0.45 -12.92
C ASP A 31 -12.87 0.74 -13.23
N ALA A 32 -12.02 0.55 -14.24
CA ALA A 32 -11.09 1.57 -14.72
C ALA A 32 -11.78 2.84 -15.23
N ALA A 33 -12.94 2.71 -15.90
CA ALA A 33 -13.66 3.88 -16.42
C ALA A 33 -14.17 4.77 -15.29
N LYS A 34 -14.64 4.18 -14.18
CA LYS A 34 -15.03 4.94 -12.98
C LYS A 34 -13.83 5.60 -12.32
N LEU A 35 -12.69 4.91 -12.24
CA LEU A 35 -11.46 5.51 -11.72
C LEU A 35 -10.96 6.67 -12.60
N GLU A 36 -11.08 6.58 -13.93
CA GLU A 36 -10.78 7.69 -14.85
C GLU A 36 -11.74 8.88 -14.66
N GLN A 37 -13.03 8.61 -14.48
CA GLN A 37 -14.02 9.66 -14.13
C GLN A 37 -13.67 10.34 -12.81
N SER A 38 -13.21 9.58 -11.81
CA SER A 38 -12.73 10.10 -10.53
C SER A 38 -11.51 11.00 -10.72
N ALA A 39 -10.50 10.55 -11.47
CA ALA A 39 -9.29 11.30 -11.72
C ALA A 39 -9.59 12.60 -12.48
N SER A 40 -10.48 12.56 -13.46
CA SER A 40 -10.96 13.73 -14.20
C SER A 40 -11.64 14.75 -13.29
N ALA A 41 -12.54 14.30 -12.41
CA ALA A 41 -13.23 15.17 -11.45
C ALA A 41 -12.26 15.85 -10.47
N PHE A 42 -11.30 15.11 -9.91
CA PHE A 42 -10.27 15.71 -9.04
C PHE A 42 -9.36 16.70 -9.79
N ARG A 43 -8.95 16.39 -11.03
CA ARG A 43 -8.19 17.33 -11.88
C ARG A 43 -9.00 18.59 -12.18
N ALA A 44 -10.31 18.50 -12.36
CA ALA A 44 -11.18 19.64 -12.64
C ALA A 44 -11.22 20.67 -11.49
N THR A 45 -11.05 20.22 -10.24
CA THR A 45 -11.01 21.13 -9.06
C THR A 45 -9.90 22.18 -9.15
N ARG A 46 -8.79 21.89 -9.86
CA ARG A 46 -7.64 22.78 -10.05
C ARG A 46 -7.97 24.08 -10.78
N GLN A 47 -9.10 24.13 -11.47
CA GLN A 47 -9.60 25.35 -12.12
C GLN A 47 -10.05 26.40 -11.10
N VAL A 48 -10.30 26.00 -9.85
CA VAL A 48 -10.77 26.86 -8.76
C VAL A 48 -9.82 26.79 -7.58
N TYR A 49 -9.51 25.58 -7.12
CA TYR A 49 -8.55 25.34 -6.05
C TYR A 49 -7.14 25.58 -6.56
N VAL A 50 -6.70 26.83 -6.45
CA VAL A 50 -5.32 27.23 -6.72
C VAL A 50 -4.54 27.32 -5.43
N ARG A 51 -3.35 26.72 -5.39
CA ARG A 51 -2.50 26.59 -4.19
C ARG A 51 -2.41 27.84 -3.33
N ARG A 52 -2.17 29.01 -3.93
CA ARG A 52 -2.00 30.29 -3.21
C ARG A 52 -3.28 30.78 -2.52
N LYS A 53 -4.47 30.46 -3.05
CA LYS A 53 -5.75 30.95 -2.52
C LYS A 53 -6.44 29.92 -1.62
N PHE A 54 -6.29 28.63 -1.97
CA PHE A 54 -6.97 27.52 -1.31
C PHE A 54 -5.97 26.38 -1.08
N PRO A 55 -4.92 26.59 -0.26
CA PRO A 55 -3.84 25.62 -0.10
C PRO A 55 -4.34 24.26 0.41
N ARG A 56 -5.30 24.28 1.34
CA ARG A 56 -5.89 23.05 1.93
C ARG A 56 -6.71 22.27 0.91
N ASP A 57 -7.61 22.93 0.19
CA ASP A 57 -8.45 22.27 -0.83
C ASP A 57 -7.63 21.78 -2.01
N TRP A 58 -6.59 22.53 -2.40
CA TRP A 58 -5.63 22.13 -3.42
C TRP A 58 -4.85 20.87 -3.01
N ALA A 59 -4.36 20.80 -1.77
CA ALA A 59 -3.66 19.62 -1.30
C ALA A 59 -4.58 18.40 -1.13
N MET A 60 -5.81 18.62 -0.68
CA MET A 60 -6.82 17.57 -0.60
C MET A 60 -7.13 16.97 -1.97
N SER A 61 -7.34 17.80 -3.00
CA SER A 61 -7.67 17.29 -4.32
C SER A 61 -6.51 16.51 -4.96
N HIS A 62 -5.27 16.93 -4.71
CA HIS A 62 -4.08 16.18 -5.13
C HIS A 62 -3.89 14.87 -4.36
N TYR A 63 -4.12 14.85 -3.05
CA TYR A 63 -4.10 13.61 -2.27
C TYR A 63 -5.14 12.61 -2.80
N ASN A 64 -6.36 13.06 -3.03
CA ASN A 64 -7.43 12.23 -3.57
C ASN A 64 -7.14 11.74 -4.99
N LEU A 65 -6.55 12.59 -5.84
CA LEU A 65 -6.07 12.21 -7.16
C LEU A 65 -4.98 11.13 -7.07
N GLY A 66 -4.03 11.26 -6.14
CA GLY A 66 -2.99 10.26 -5.88
C GLY A 66 -3.56 8.89 -5.51
N ASN A 67 -4.57 8.86 -4.64
CA ASN A 67 -5.29 7.63 -4.29
C ASN A 67 -5.96 7.00 -5.53
N THR A 68 -6.69 7.80 -6.32
CA THR A 68 -7.37 7.30 -7.52
C THR A 68 -6.40 6.77 -8.57
N LEU A 69 -5.30 7.47 -8.83
CA LEU A 69 -4.32 7.06 -9.82
C LEU A 69 -3.54 5.80 -9.39
N GLN A 70 -3.27 5.63 -8.10
CA GLN A 70 -2.73 4.38 -7.58
C GLN A 70 -3.68 3.20 -7.84
N LEU A 71 -4.98 3.37 -7.55
CA LEU A 71 -6.00 2.35 -7.84
C LEU A 71 -6.07 2.05 -9.33
N LEU A 72 -6.01 3.08 -10.18
CA LEU A 72 -6.06 2.93 -11.63
C LEU A 72 -4.87 2.12 -12.14
N GLY A 73 -3.65 2.43 -11.68
CA GLY A 73 -2.45 1.65 -12.02
C GLY A 73 -2.58 0.17 -11.71
N GLY A 74 -3.21 -0.17 -10.57
CA GLY A 74 -3.43 -1.56 -10.18
C GLY A 74 -4.57 -2.26 -10.93
N VAL A 75 -5.59 -1.53 -11.38
CA VAL A 75 -6.72 -2.09 -12.15
C VAL A 75 -6.37 -2.26 -13.62
N THR A 76 -5.61 -1.33 -14.20
CA THR A 76 -5.25 -1.37 -15.63
C THR A 76 -3.91 -2.04 -15.91
N ASP A 77 -3.14 -2.35 -14.86
CA ASP A 77 -1.75 -2.83 -14.96
C ASP A 77 -0.85 -1.89 -15.77
N LYS A 78 -1.02 -0.58 -15.55
CA LYS A 78 -0.30 0.48 -16.28
C LYS A 78 0.56 1.30 -15.31
N PRO A 79 1.89 1.12 -15.32
CA PRO A 79 2.76 1.76 -14.34
C PRO A 79 2.84 3.28 -14.47
N GLU A 80 2.45 3.85 -15.61
CA GLU A 80 2.41 5.30 -15.84
C GLU A 80 1.53 6.01 -14.81
N HIS A 81 0.42 5.38 -14.40
CA HIS A 81 -0.48 5.93 -13.39
C HIS A 81 0.17 6.00 -12.00
N TYR A 82 1.11 5.09 -11.69
CA TYR A 82 1.88 5.21 -10.44
C TYR A 82 2.81 6.43 -10.46
N GLY A 83 3.42 6.74 -11.62
CA GLY A 83 4.20 7.96 -11.80
C GLY A 83 3.37 9.23 -11.56
N GLU A 84 2.17 9.28 -12.12
CA GLU A 84 1.25 10.40 -11.89
C GLU A 84 0.77 10.48 -10.43
N ALA A 85 0.49 9.33 -9.80
CA ALA A 85 0.09 9.27 -8.39
C ALA A 85 1.21 9.78 -7.46
N ILE A 86 2.47 9.42 -7.71
CA ILE A 86 3.63 9.94 -6.97
C ILE A 86 3.69 11.46 -7.08
N ALA A 87 3.51 12.02 -8.28
CA ALA A 87 3.49 13.47 -8.47
C ALA A 87 2.35 14.13 -7.68
N ALA A 88 1.16 13.54 -7.68
CA ALA A 88 0.01 14.06 -6.95
C ALA A 88 0.20 14.02 -5.42
N TYR A 89 0.74 12.92 -4.86
CA TYR A 89 1.06 12.89 -3.43
C TYR A 89 2.15 13.91 -3.05
N ARG A 90 3.20 14.04 -3.87
CA ARG A 90 4.25 15.04 -3.65
C ARG A 90 3.70 16.46 -3.71
N ASP A 91 2.75 16.74 -4.60
CA ASP A 91 2.04 18.02 -4.62
C ASP A 91 1.25 18.24 -3.32
N ALA A 92 0.46 17.26 -2.86
CA ALA A 92 -0.27 17.37 -1.59
C ALA A 92 0.66 17.63 -0.38
N LEU A 93 1.82 16.97 -0.35
CA LEU A 93 2.85 17.13 0.69
C LEU A 93 3.56 18.50 0.68
N ARG A 94 3.30 19.37 -0.33
CA ARG A 94 3.76 20.77 -0.28
C ARG A 94 2.97 21.63 0.69
N GLU A 95 1.76 21.23 1.04
CA GLU A 95 0.90 21.95 2.00
C GLU A 95 0.64 21.12 3.25
N TYR A 96 0.42 19.81 3.09
CA TYR A 96 0.37 18.91 4.24
C TYR A 96 1.75 18.77 4.84
N ASN A 97 1.90 19.21 6.07
CA ASN A 97 3.12 19.12 6.85
C ASN A 97 2.82 18.48 8.21
N ARG A 98 3.87 17.92 8.84
CA ARG A 98 3.76 17.17 10.10
C ARG A 98 3.21 18.01 11.25
N GLU A 99 3.50 19.31 11.28
CA GLU A 99 3.18 20.18 12.41
C GLU A 99 1.72 20.68 12.37
N THR A 100 1.25 21.12 11.20
CA THR A 100 -0.09 21.72 11.05
C THR A 100 -1.13 20.76 10.52
N ASN A 101 -0.73 19.68 9.85
CA ASN A 101 -1.62 18.67 9.27
C ASN A 101 -1.07 17.25 9.49
N PRO A 102 -0.75 16.84 10.74
CA PRO A 102 -0.02 15.61 11.02
C PRO A 102 -0.64 14.38 10.37
N ARG A 103 -1.97 14.23 10.53
CA ARG A 103 -2.69 13.06 10.00
C ARG A 103 -2.69 13.03 8.47
N GLN A 104 -3.02 14.15 7.80
CA GLN A 104 -3.05 14.22 6.34
C GLN A 104 -1.65 14.03 5.73
N TRP A 105 -0.63 14.62 6.35
CA TRP A 105 0.77 14.43 5.97
C TRP A 105 1.16 12.95 6.05
N ALA A 106 0.85 12.29 7.16
CA ALA A 106 1.20 10.88 7.35
C ALA A 106 0.46 9.95 6.38
N LEU A 107 -0.82 10.19 6.12
CA LEU A 107 -1.58 9.42 5.13
C LEU A 107 -1.05 9.64 3.71
N ALA A 108 -0.68 10.87 3.34
CA ALA A 108 -0.07 11.17 2.05
C ALA A 108 1.32 10.51 1.91
N GLN A 109 2.12 10.46 2.97
CA GLN A 109 3.39 9.73 3.00
C GLN A 109 3.20 8.21 2.86
N ALA A 110 2.22 7.63 3.56
CA ALA A 110 1.90 6.21 3.44
C ALA A 110 1.41 5.86 2.02
N GLY A 111 0.56 6.70 1.43
CA GLY A 111 0.09 6.59 0.05
C GLY A 111 1.24 6.69 -0.97
N LEU A 112 2.12 7.68 -0.79
CA LEU A 112 3.34 7.84 -1.59
C LEU A 112 4.23 6.59 -1.51
N GLY A 113 4.48 6.08 -0.30
CA GLY A 113 5.24 4.86 -0.08
C GLY A 113 4.62 3.65 -0.78
N SER A 114 3.30 3.48 -0.69
CA SER A 114 2.56 2.45 -1.42
C SER A 114 2.75 2.54 -2.94
N THR A 115 2.58 3.73 -3.51
CA THR A 115 2.75 3.92 -4.96
C THR A 115 4.18 3.66 -5.42
N LEU A 116 5.18 4.12 -4.67
CA LEU A 116 6.60 3.86 -4.98
C LEU A 116 6.90 2.36 -5.00
N HIS A 117 6.35 1.60 -4.04
CA HIS A 117 6.50 0.14 -4.03
C HIS A 117 5.97 -0.48 -5.33
N TRP A 118 4.73 -0.15 -5.71
CA TRP A 118 4.11 -0.71 -6.91
C TRP A 118 4.82 -0.29 -8.20
N LEU A 119 5.30 0.96 -8.29
CA LEU A 119 6.12 1.39 -9.42
C LEU A 119 7.41 0.58 -9.52
N SER A 120 8.08 0.32 -8.38
CA SER A 120 9.30 -0.50 -8.37
C SER A 120 9.07 -1.92 -8.89
N MET A 121 7.91 -2.52 -8.61
CA MET A 121 7.58 -3.85 -9.13
C MET A 121 7.55 -3.90 -10.67
N SER A 122 7.31 -2.77 -11.34
CA SER A 122 7.30 -2.70 -12.80
C SER A 122 8.68 -2.45 -13.44
N ASN A 123 9.64 -1.89 -12.69
CA ASN A 123 10.94 -1.45 -13.24
C ASN A 123 12.16 -2.04 -12.49
N ALA A 124 11.93 -2.84 -11.45
CA ALA A 124 12.96 -3.45 -10.60
C ALA A 124 13.93 -2.44 -9.97
N ASP A 125 13.49 -1.20 -9.72
CA ASP A 125 14.35 -0.16 -9.16
C ASP A 125 14.43 -0.23 -7.63
N SER A 126 15.63 -0.56 -7.14
CA SER A 126 15.97 -0.61 -5.72
C SER A 126 15.93 0.76 -5.04
N ARG A 127 16.24 1.85 -5.76
CA ARG A 127 16.19 3.21 -5.19
C ARG A 127 14.76 3.62 -4.87
N THR A 128 13.83 3.32 -5.78
CA THR A 128 12.40 3.53 -5.55
C THR A 128 11.87 2.76 -4.33
N LEU A 129 12.37 1.54 -4.04
CA LEU A 129 12.01 0.80 -2.82
C LEU A 129 12.57 1.47 -1.55
N LEU A 130 13.76 2.03 -1.59
CA LEU A 130 14.31 2.79 -0.47
C LEU A 130 13.49 4.06 -0.18
N GLU A 131 13.07 4.78 -1.23
CA GLU A 131 12.14 5.92 -1.08
C GLU A 131 10.79 5.46 -0.50
N SER A 132 10.29 4.31 -0.94
CA SER A 132 9.06 3.69 -0.44
C SER A 132 9.11 3.39 1.07
N ILE A 133 10.25 2.88 1.55
CA ILE A 133 10.50 2.63 2.98
C ILE A 133 10.60 3.94 3.75
N ALA A 134 11.34 4.93 3.22
CA ALA A 134 11.52 6.23 3.87
C ALA A 134 10.18 6.97 4.05
N ALA A 135 9.33 7.00 3.02
CA ALA A 135 8.01 7.62 3.10
C ALA A 135 7.11 6.95 4.16
N ARG A 136 7.07 5.61 4.20
CA ARG A 136 6.27 4.91 5.24
C ARG A 136 6.84 5.07 6.64
N ARG A 137 8.16 5.13 6.81
CA ARG A 137 8.79 5.45 8.11
C ARG A 137 8.42 6.85 8.58
N ALA A 138 8.40 7.83 7.68
CA ALA A 138 7.92 9.18 7.99
C ALA A 138 6.44 9.16 8.44
N ALA A 139 5.58 8.40 7.74
CA ALA A 139 4.18 8.25 8.15
C ALA A 139 4.03 7.68 9.57
N LEU A 140 4.88 6.73 9.96
CA LEU A 140 4.89 6.12 11.30
C LEU A 140 5.35 7.05 12.42
N GLU A 141 5.86 8.25 12.12
CA GLU A 141 6.11 9.29 13.14
C GLU A 141 4.82 9.90 13.71
N VAL A 142 3.69 9.68 13.03
CA VAL A 142 2.36 10.19 13.41
C VAL A 142 1.36 9.05 13.55
N LEU A 143 1.37 8.10 12.60
CA LEU A 143 0.54 6.90 12.71
C LEU A 143 1.16 6.02 13.78
N THR A 144 0.49 5.87 14.91
CA THR A 144 0.90 4.98 15.99
C THR A 144 -0.12 3.85 16.14
N VAL A 145 0.29 2.78 16.82
CA VAL A 145 -0.62 1.66 17.12
C VAL A 145 -1.85 2.11 17.90
N ASP A 146 -1.73 3.09 18.79
CA ASP A 146 -2.84 3.57 19.62
C ASP A 146 -3.76 4.55 18.88
N ALA A 147 -3.20 5.44 18.07
CA ALA A 147 -3.97 6.52 17.44
C ALA A 147 -4.57 6.11 16.08
N ALA A 148 -3.90 5.22 15.36
CA ALA A 148 -4.31 4.79 14.02
C ALA A 148 -3.88 3.33 13.76
N PRO A 149 -4.39 2.35 14.53
CA PRO A 149 -3.87 0.98 14.54
C PRO A 149 -3.80 0.35 13.15
N VAL A 150 -4.87 0.46 12.36
CA VAL A 150 -4.95 -0.14 11.02
C VAL A 150 -3.99 0.55 10.04
N ASP A 151 -3.94 1.89 10.03
CA ASP A 151 -3.03 2.64 9.15
C ASP A 151 -1.56 2.40 9.53
N TRP A 152 -1.25 2.32 10.84
CA TRP A 152 0.06 1.95 11.36
C TRP A 152 0.47 0.55 10.90
N ALA A 153 -0.41 -0.45 11.06
CA ALA A 153 -0.13 -1.83 10.65
C ALA A 153 0.02 -1.97 9.12
N ASN A 154 -0.76 -1.22 8.33
CA ASN A 154 -0.62 -1.17 6.88
C ASN A 154 0.73 -0.54 6.46
N ALA A 155 1.16 0.52 7.14
CA ALA A 155 2.46 1.15 6.88
C ALA A 155 3.62 0.19 7.21
N GLN A 156 3.54 -0.53 8.33
CA GLN A 156 4.49 -1.58 8.70
C GLN A 156 4.53 -2.72 7.68
N ASN A 157 3.36 -3.24 7.26
CA ASN A 157 3.28 -4.27 6.23
C ASN A 157 3.96 -3.82 4.93
N GLY A 158 3.71 -2.58 4.49
CA GLY A 158 4.32 -2.03 3.29
C GLY A 158 5.85 -1.84 3.39
N ILE A 159 6.37 -1.53 4.58
CA ILE A 159 7.82 -1.52 4.84
C ILE A 159 8.38 -2.93 4.68
N GLY A 160 7.76 -3.93 5.30
CA GLY A 160 8.18 -5.34 5.19
C GLY A 160 8.20 -5.83 3.75
N MET A 161 7.16 -5.54 2.97
CA MET A 161 7.09 -5.92 1.55
C MET A 161 8.20 -5.26 0.74
N SER A 162 8.48 -3.98 1.00
CA SER A 162 9.52 -3.24 0.27
C SER A 162 10.92 -3.76 0.61
N LEU A 163 11.18 -4.11 1.88
CA LEU A 163 12.43 -4.71 2.32
C LEU A 163 12.65 -6.11 1.74
N LEU A 164 11.59 -6.94 1.71
CA LEU A 164 11.65 -8.27 1.12
C LEU A 164 11.97 -8.20 -0.38
N ASN A 165 11.29 -7.31 -1.12
CA ASN A 165 11.55 -7.11 -2.54
C ASN A 165 12.94 -6.53 -2.81
N LEU A 166 13.42 -5.63 -1.96
CA LEU A 166 14.78 -5.10 -2.05
C LEU A 166 15.83 -6.20 -1.85
N GLY A 167 15.61 -7.10 -0.89
CA GLY A 167 16.44 -8.29 -0.68
C GLY A 167 16.43 -9.25 -1.87
N ASN A 168 15.28 -9.42 -2.51
CA ASN A 168 15.16 -10.25 -3.72
C ASN A 168 15.93 -9.64 -4.91
N LEU A 169 15.77 -8.34 -5.15
CA LEU A 169 16.45 -7.62 -6.23
C LEU A 169 17.97 -7.61 -6.06
N GLU A 170 18.43 -7.34 -4.84
CA GLU A 170 19.86 -7.31 -4.51
C GLU A 170 20.44 -8.70 -4.20
N ARG A 171 19.61 -9.77 -4.22
CA ARG A 171 19.99 -11.16 -3.90
C ARG A 171 20.72 -11.28 -2.56
N THR A 172 20.15 -10.67 -1.52
CA THR A 172 20.75 -10.59 -0.20
C THR A 172 19.74 -10.85 0.92
N GLY A 173 20.21 -11.52 1.98
CA GLY A 173 19.44 -11.73 3.20
C GLY A 173 19.47 -10.56 4.19
N LYS A 174 20.22 -9.48 3.89
CA LYS A 174 20.50 -8.41 4.88
C LYS A 174 19.26 -7.67 5.39
N TYR A 175 18.16 -7.67 4.61
CA TYR A 175 16.92 -6.99 4.97
C TYR A 175 15.89 -7.91 5.66
N LEU A 176 16.16 -9.21 5.75
CA LEU A 176 15.16 -10.18 6.23
C LEU A 176 14.81 -9.98 7.70
N GLY A 177 15.76 -9.53 8.54
CA GLY A 177 15.49 -9.21 9.95
C GLY A 177 14.53 -8.02 10.09
N ASP A 178 14.79 -6.94 9.36
CA ASP A 178 13.92 -5.76 9.37
C ASP A 178 12.53 -6.07 8.76
N ALA A 179 12.47 -6.89 7.72
CA ALA A 179 11.21 -7.33 7.12
C ALA A 179 10.37 -8.17 8.10
N GLU A 180 10.99 -9.13 8.78
CA GLU A 180 10.35 -9.93 9.83
C GLU A 180 9.80 -9.05 10.95
N ALA A 181 10.60 -8.10 11.43
CA ALA A 181 10.19 -7.17 12.48
C ALA A 181 8.97 -6.34 12.06
N ALA A 182 8.97 -5.82 10.82
CA ALA A 182 7.87 -5.04 10.28
C ALA A 182 6.58 -5.88 10.14
N PHE A 183 6.66 -7.10 9.59
CA PHE A 183 5.48 -7.98 9.49
C PHE A 183 4.97 -8.45 10.85
N THR A 184 5.86 -8.81 11.77
CA THR A 184 5.50 -9.21 13.14
C THR A 184 4.80 -8.07 13.88
N ALA A 185 5.25 -6.82 13.69
CA ALA A 185 4.61 -5.66 14.28
C ALA A 185 3.12 -5.55 13.90
N THR A 186 2.76 -5.92 12.66
CA THR A 186 1.36 -5.87 12.20
C THR A 186 0.43 -6.78 12.99
N LEU A 187 0.94 -7.88 13.57
CA LEU A 187 0.17 -8.84 14.35
C LEU A 187 -0.35 -8.28 15.68
N LYS A 188 0.11 -7.08 16.10
CA LYS A 188 -0.49 -6.34 17.22
C LYS A 188 -1.89 -5.83 16.91
N VAL A 189 -2.23 -5.71 15.63
CA VAL A 189 -3.50 -5.15 15.13
C VAL A 189 -4.24 -6.19 14.30
N PHE A 190 -3.52 -6.88 13.42
CA PHE A 190 -4.08 -7.93 12.58
C PHE A 190 -4.09 -9.23 13.36
N SER A 191 -5.24 -9.55 13.94
CA SER A 191 -5.52 -10.83 14.59
C SER A 191 -6.38 -11.71 13.69
N ARG A 192 -6.29 -13.02 13.88
CA ARG A 192 -7.16 -13.99 13.21
C ARG A 192 -8.65 -13.72 13.47
N GLU A 193 -9.01 -13.29 14.66
CA GLU A 193 -10.40 -13.08 15.07
C GLU A 193 -10.99 -11.77 14.54
N GLY A 194 -10.23 -10.66 14.66
CA GLY A 194 -10.70 -9.33 14.28
C GLY A 194 -10.50 -8.97 12.79
N LEU A 195 -9.38 -9.40 12.20
CA LEU A 195 -8.96 -9.04 10.84
C LEU A 195 -8.33 -10.25 10.14
N PRO A 196 -9.08 -11.35 9.92
CA PRO A 196 -8.55 -12.63 9.46
C PRO A 196 -7.81 -12.54 8.13
N MET A 197 -8.31 -11.72 7.20
CA MET A 197 -7.69 -11.53 5.88
C MET A 197 -6.32 -10.85 6.02
N GLN A 198 -6.23 -9.75 6.78
CA GLN A 198 -4.99 -9.01 6.98
C GLN A 198 -3.98 -9.85 7.78
N TRP A 199 -4.45 -10.59 8.79
CA TRP A 199 -3.63 -11.53 9.53
C TRP A 199 -3.07 -12.61 8.60
N ALA A 200 -3.88 -13.21 7.73
CA ALA A 200 -3.44 -14.19 6.75
C ALA A 200 -2.36 -13.65 5.80
N PHE A 201 -2.50 -12.41 5.32
CA PHE A 201 -1.45 -11.78 4.52
C PHE A 201 -0.15 -11.57 5.30
N ALA A 202 -0.23 -11.14 6.56
CA ALA A 202 0.94 -11.02 7.43
C ALA A 202 1.63 -12.39 7.64
N GLN A 203 0.86 -13.45 7.86
CA GLN A 203 1.36 -14.82 7.96
C GLN A 203 2.05 -15.24 6.65
N ASN A 204 1.43 -15.02 5.48
CA ASN A 204 2.07 -15.33 4.20
C ASN A 204 3.42 -14.60 4.06
N ASN A 205 3.46 -13.32 4.43
CA ASN A 205 4.66 -12.51 4.30
C ASN A 205 5.79 -12.98 5.24
N LEU A 206 5.46 -13.40 6.47
CA LEU A 206 6.41 -14.05 7.39
C LEU A 206 6.91 -15.40 6.86
N GLY A 207 6.03 -16.15 6.17
CA GLY A 207 6.40 -17.35 5.45
C GLY A 207 7.41 -17.08 4.34
N ASP A 208 7.19 -16.02 3.55
CA ASP A 208 8.12 -15.60 2.49
C ASP A 208 9.48 -15.17 3.06
N VAL A 209 9.50 -14.49 4.22
CA VAL A 209 10.75 -14.15 4.92
C VAL A 209 11.50 -15.41 5.37
N SER A 210 10.80 -16.35 6.02
CA SER A 210 11.38 -17.60 6.52
C SER A 210 11.91 -18.47 5.37
N TRP A 211 11.17 -18.54 4.26
CA TRP A 211 11.60 -19.18 3.02
C TRP A 211 12.94 -18.60 2.54
N ASN A 212 13.02 -17.27 2.44
CA ASN A 212 14.21 -16.59 1.96
C ASN A 212 15.40 -16.85 2.89
N ARG A 213 15.18 -16.79 4.21
CA ARG A 213 16.21 -17.09 5.20
C ARG A 213 16.73 -18.52 5.09
N ALA A 214 15.84 -19.50 4.89
CA ALA A 214 16.22 -20.89 4.65
C ALA A 214 17.10 -21.04 3.40
N SER A 215 16.77 -20.28 2.34
CA SER A 215 17.52 -20.28 1.07
C SER A 215 18.94 -19.67 1.23
N TYR A 216 19.14 -18.75 2.17
CA TYR A 216 20.44 -18.16 2.52
C TYR A 216 21.21 -18.91 3.62
N GLY A 217 20.85 -20.16 3.94
CA GLY A 217 21.60 -20.99 4.88
C GLY A 217 21.00 -21.11 6.28
N GLY A 218 19.77 -20.62 6.50
CA GLY A 218 19.04 -20.81 7.76
C GLY A 218 18.64 -22.25 8.08
N GLY A 219 18.79 -23.17 7.12
CA GLY A 219 18.62 -24.60 7.32
C GLY A 219 17.16 -25.06 7.46
N LYS A 220 16.98 -26.31 7.91
CA LYS A 220 15.68 -27.00 7.97
C LYS A 220 14.65 -26.30 8.86
N ALA A 221 15.09 -25.68 9.96
CA ALA A 221 14.22 -24.98 10.89
C ALA A 221 13.47 -23.81 10.23
N GLU A 222 14.14 -23.05 9.36
CA GLU A 222 13.51 -21.92 8.65
C GLU A 222 12.52 -22.39 7.57
N TYR A 223 12.76 -23.55 6.94
CA TYR A 223 11.75 -24.16 6.07
C TYR A 223 10.51 -24.62 6.85
N GLN A 224 10.68 -25.18 8.05
CA GLN A 224 9.55 -25.58 8.89
C GLN A 224 8.70 -24.37 9.30
N LYS A 225 9.35 -23.26 9.72
CA LYS A 225 8.66 -22.00 10.00
C LYS A 225 7.91 -21.47 8.77
N ALA A 226 8.53 -21.50 7.59
CA ALA A 226 7.88 -21.06 6.36
C ALA A 226 6.59 -21.84 6.09
N ILE A 227 6.61 -23.17 6.24
CA ILE A 227 5.42 -24.02 6.07
C ILE A 227 4.34 -23.63 7.10
N GLU A 228 4.69 -23.49 8.38
CA GLU A 228 3.75 -23.11 9.43
C GLU A 228 3.04 -21.77 9.12
N PHE A 229 3.82 -20.76 8.73
CA PHE A 229 3.30 -19.47 8.34
C PHE A 229 2.38 -19.54 7.11
N PHE A 230 2.73 -20.32 6.09
CA PHE A 230 1.87 -20.49 4.91
C PHE A 230 0.59 -21.27 5.23
N GLU A 231 0.64 -22.29 6.09
CA GLU A 231 -0.56 -23.01 6.53
C GLU A 231 -1.50 -22.08 7.33
N ASN A 232 -0.95 -21.25 8.23
CA ASN A 232 -1.71 -20.21 8.93
C ASN A 232 -2.35 -19.22 7.96
N ALA A 233 -1.61 -18.77 6.95
CA ALA A 233 -2.14 -17.88 5.91
C ALA A 233 -3.31 -18.52 5.16
N LYS A 234 -3.16 -19.77 4.73
CA LYS A 234 -4.23 -20.52 4.05
C LYS A 234 -5.48 -20.65 4.92
N GLN A 235 -5.31 -20.97 6.20
CA GLN A 235 -6.41 -21.06 7.15
C GLN A 235 -7.13 -19.72 7.28
N GLY A 236 -6.39 -18.63 7.51
CA GLY A 236 -6.99 -17.29 7.64
C GLY A 236 -7.68 -16.81 6.36
N PHE A 237 -7.14 -17.11 5.18
CA PHE A 237 -7.81 -16.82 3.91
C PHE A 237 -9.11 -17.61 3.75
N THR A 238 -9.12 -18.87 4.16
CA THR A 238 -10.31 -19.74 4.13
C THR A 238 -11.40 -19.21 5.05
N GLU A 239 -11.04 -18.85 6.28
CA GLU A 239 -11.96 -18.29 7.29
C GLU A 239 -12.52 -16.93 6.88
N ALA A 240 -11.72 -16.11 6.19
CA ALA A 240 -12.16 -14.85 5.62
C ALA A 240 -13.02 -14.99 4.34
N GLY A 241 -13.23 -16.21 3.83
CA GLY A 241 -13.90 -16.45 2.55
C GLY A 241 -13.13 -15.90 1.34
N TYR A 242 -11.84 -15.61 1.50
CA TYR A 242 -11.00 -15.01 0.47
C TYR A 242 -10.14 -16.09 -0.20
N THR A 243 -10.73 -16.81 -1.14
CA THR A 243 -10.15 -18.04 -1.69
C THR A 243 -9.09 -17.82 -2.77
N ILE A 244 -8.99 -16.61 -3.33
CA ILE A 244 -8.09 -16.28 -4.46
C ILE A 244 -6.62 -16.64 -4.18
N PRO A 245 -6.02 -16.34 -3.00
CA PRO A 245 -4.61 -16.63 -2.75
C PRO A 245 -4.31 -18.08 -2.35
N ILE A 246 -5.33 -18.90 -2.07
CA ILE A 246 -5.15 -20.25 -1.52
C ILE A 246 -4.31 -21.15 -2.44
N PRO A 247 -4.59 -21.24 -3.76
CA PRO A 247 -3.81 -22.11 -4.65
C PRO A 247 -2.32 -21.73 -4.71
N LEU A 248 -2.02 -20.43 -4.69
CA LEU A 248 -0.64 -19.95 -4.67
C LEU A 248 0.05 -20.30 -3.34
N THR A 249 -0.69 -20.22 -2.23
CA THR A 249 -0.18 -20.57 -0.90
C THR A 249 0.13 -22.06 -0.81
N ASP A 250 -0.73 -22.93 -1.35
CA ASP A 250 -0.45 -24.37 -1.43
C ASP A 250 0.80 -24.68 -2.28
N GLN A 251 0.95 -24.01 -3.44
CA GLN A 251 2.16 -24.14 -4.26
C GLN A 251 3.43 -23.73 -3.50
N LYS A 252 3.37 -22.65 -2.72
CA LYS A 252 4.49 -22.25 -1.85
C LYS A 252 4.81 -23.36 -0.82
N ILE A 253 3.82 -23.91 -0.14
CA ILE A 253 4.01 -25.00 0.84
C ILE A 253 4.71 -26.20 0.19
N ASP A 254 4.23 -26.64 -0.97
CA ASP A 254 4.80 -27.79 -1.69
C ASP A 254 6.24 -27.53 -2.15
N LEU A 255 6.51 -26.33 -2.64
CA LEU A 255 7.85 -25.90 -2.99
C LEU A 255 8.78 -25.94 -1.75
N VAL A 256 8.30 -25.49 -0.57
CA VAL A 256 9.14 -25.48 0.66
C VAL A 256 9.50 -26.92 1.00
N LYS A 257 8.49 -27.81 1.05
CA LYS A 257 8.66 -29.23 1.38
C LYS A 257 9.67 -29.89 0.44
N LYS A 258 9.58 -29.59 -0.86
CA LYS A 258 10.50 -30.13 -1.88
C LYS A 258 11.93 -29.64 -1.71
N GLN A 259 12.15 -28.38 -1.33
CA GLN A 259 13.52 -27.86 -1.09
C GLN A 259 14.09 -28.38 0.23
N MET A 260 13.25 -28.45 1.27
CA MET A 260 13.63 -29.01 2.57
C MET A 260 14.06 -30.47 2.49
N ALA A 261 13.43 -31.27 1.63
CA ALA A 261 13.80 -32.69 1.44
C ALA A 261 15.16 -32.90 0.75
N LYS A 262 15.73 -31.87 0.12
CA LYS A 262 17.05 -31.92 -0.55
C LYS A 262 18.21 -31.52 0.37
N LYS A 263 17.93 -31.09 1.60
CA LYS A 263 18.90 -30.58 2.58
C LYS A 263 19.01 -31.55 3.75
#